data_AF-A0A1Q7AF70-F1
#
_entry.id   AF-A0A1Q7AF70-F1
#
_cell.length_a   1.000
_cell.length_b   1.000
_cell.length_c   1.000
_cell.angle_alpha   90.00
_cell.angle_beta   90.00
_cell.angle_gamma   90.00
#
_symmetry.space_group_name_H-M   'P 1'
#
loop_
_entity.id
_entity.type
_entity.pdbx_description
1 polymer ?
#
loop_
_entity_poly.entity_id
_entity_poly.type
_entity_poly.pdbx_seq_one_letter_code
_entity_poly.pdbx_strand_id
1 'polypeptide(L)'
;PTKVGLNPVLVDLMERRIITALALTGAVIIHDFELTLLGRTSEEVDTEINTGRFGMAEETGRLLNEAITRGVRKGLGIGEALGTWIEERRFPNRKTSLLAASVRLGIPVTVHVAIGTDIIHMHPAMDGAAVGEGTLRDFRTFAAVVAGLEGGVYVNLGSAVIMPEVFVKALTLARNLGHTVNRITTVNMDFLPHYRPLTNVVRRPTQKGGAGHMLIGHHEIMVPLLAASVLERLRSPTQAKR
;
A
#
# COMPACT_ATOMS: atom_id res chain seq x y z
N PRO A 1 4.84 4.33 -6.60
CA PRO A 1 4.63 3.46 -7.79
C PRO A 1 3.30 3.71 -8.55
N THR A 2 2.17 3.88 -7.88
CA THR A 2 0.84 4.02 -8.54
C THR A 2 0.76 5.25 -9.43
N LYS A 3 1.26 6.40 -8.96
CA LYS A 3 1.29 7.66 -9.74
C LYS A 3 2.03 7.53 -11.08
N VAL A 4 3.06 6.68 -11.14
CA VAL A 4 3.85 6.43 -12.36
C VAL A 4 3.36 5.20 -13.15
N GLY A 5 2.12 4.77 -12.93
CA GLY A 5 1.45 3.78 -13.76
C GLY A 5 1.88 2.32 -13.53
N LEU A 6 2.55 2.01 -12.42
CA LEU A 6 3.11 0.66 -12.17
C LEU A 6 2.11 -0.35 -11.61
N ASN A 7 0.85 0.03 -11.43
CA ASN A 7 -0.17 -0.88 -10.92
C ASN A 7 -0.26 -2.20 -11.70
N PRO A 8 -0.27 -2.23 -13.05
CA PRO A 8 -0.34 -3.50 -13.79
C PRO A 8 0.78 -4.48 -13.45
N VAL A 9 2.00 -3.99 -13.18
CA VAL A 9 3.14 -4.82 -12.76
C VAL A 9 2.85 -5.43 -11.38
N LEU A 10 2.36 -4.63 -10.44
CA LEU A 10 2.01 -5.10 -9.11
C LEU A 10 0.83 -6.08 -9.14
N VAL A 11 -0.17 -5.84 -9.99
CA VAL A 11 -1.31 -6.77 -10.20
C VAL A 11 -0.82 -8.11 -10.76
N ASP A 12 0.09 -8.14 -11.74
CA ASP A 12 0.66 -9.42 -12.23
C ASP A 12 1.38 -10.19 -11.11
N LEU A 13 2.14 -9.50 -10.25
CA LEU A 13 2.77 -10.13 -9.09
C LEU A 13 1.76 -10.64 -8.05
N MET A 14 0.63 -9.95 -7.87
CA MET A 14 -0.48 -10.39 -7.03
C MET A 14 -1.18 -11.63 -7.60
N GLU A 15 -1.48 -11.63 -8.90
CA GLU A 15 -2.12 -12.75 -9.60
C GLU A 15 -1.26 -14.02 -9.53
N ARG A 16 0.08 -13.85 -9.53
CA ARG A 16 1.06 -14.93 -9.33
C ARG A 16 1.31 -15.31 -7.87
N ARG A 17 0.60 -14.71 -6.91
CA ARG A 17 0.77 -14.93 -5.46
C ARG A 17 2.18 -14.63 -4.93
N ILE A 18 2.92 -13.77 -5.62
CA ILE A 18 4.22 -13.27 -5.15
C ILE A 18 3.99 -12.16 -4.12
N ILE A 19 3.05 -11.26 -4.42
CA ILE A 19 2.53 -10.30 -3.44
C ILE A 19 1.34 -10.95 -2.76
N THR A 20 1.41 -11.11 -1.44
CA THR A 20 0.38 -11.78 -0.62
C THR A 20 -0.33 -10.85 0.34
N ALA A 21 0.10 -9.60 0.47
CA ALA A 21 -0.57 -8.53 1.20
C ALA A 21 -0.14 -7.16 0.67
N LEU A 22 -1.01 -6.16 0.81
CA LEU A 22 -0.72 -4.75 0.50
C LEU A 22 -1.02 -3.86 1.71
N ALA A 23 -0.13 -2.91 1.97
CA ALA A 23 -0.35 -1.86 2.96
C ALA A 23 -0.05 -0.50 2.33
N LEU A 24 -1.08 0.32 2.22
CA LEU A 24 -1.13 1.52 1.41
C LEU A 24 -1.24 2.77 2.27
N THR A 25 -0.85 3.92 1.74
CA THR A 25 -1.20 5.23 2.31
C THR A 25 -2.46 5.78 1.66
N GLY A 26 -3.08 6.80 2.25
CA GLY A 26 -4.27 7.43 1.66
C GLY A 26 -4.04 8.05 0.27
N ALA A 27 -2.84 8.56 -0.02
CA ALA A 27 -2.49 9.00 -1.38
C ALA A 27 -2.63 7.89 -2.45
N VAL A 28 -2.34 6.63 -2.11
CA VAL A 28 -2.44 5.52 -3.08
C VAL A 28 -3.89 5.25 -3.47
N ILE A 29 -4.83 5.31 -2.52
CA ILE A 29 -6.24 5.01 -2.82
C ILE A 29 -6.87 6.03 -3.76
N ILE A 30 -6.42 7.28 -3.70
CA ILE A 30 -6.88 8.36 -4.58
C ILE A 30 -6.44 8.05 -6.01
N HIS A 31 -5.13 7.85 -6.22
CA HIS A 31 -4.60 7.58 -7.55
C HIS A 31 -5.08 6.24 -8.12
N ASP A 32 -5.22 5.20 -7.28
CA ASP A 32 -5.78 3.92 -7.70
C ASP A 32 -7.23 4.08 -8.19
N PHE A 33 -8.04 4.87 -7.48
CA PHE A 33 -9.42 5.17 -7.86
C PHE A 33 -9.49 6.00 -9.14
N GLU A 34 -8.70 7.07 -9.27
CA GLU A 34 -8.65 7.90 -10.49
C GLU A 34 -8.27 7.08 -11.72
N LEU A 35 -7.23 6.24 -11.61
CA LEU A 35 -6.83 5.32 -12.70
C LEU A 35 -7.96 4.35 -13.04
N THR A 36 -8.68 3.86 -12.04
CA THR A 36 -9.79 2.92 -12.22
C THR A 36 -10.98 3.57 -12.93
N LEU A 37 -11.31 4.80 -12.56
CA LEU A 37 -12.43 5.56 -13.10
C LEU A 37 -12.11 6.18 -14.48
N LEU A 38 -10.98 6.85 -14.60
CA LEU A 38 -10.63 7.74 -15.72
C LEU A 38 -9.49 7.22 -16.60
N GLY A 39 -8.72 6.22 -16.14
CA GLY A 39 -7.56 5.69 -16.88
C GLY A 39 -6.30 6.56 -16.79
N ARG A 40 -6.36 7.68 -16.05
CA ARG A 40 -5.26 8.61 -15.79
C ARG A 40 -5.41 9.23 -14.40
N THR A 41 -4.31 9.63 -13.79
CA THR A 41 -4.32 10.46 -12.57
C THR A 41 -4.60 11.91 -12.96
N SER A 42 -5.31 12.65 -12.11
CA SER A 42 -5.77 14.01 -12.44
C SER A 42 -5.13 15.08 -11.57
N GLU A 43 -3.81 15.26 -11.59
CA GLU A 43 -3.18 16.38 -10.84
C GLU A 43 -1.92 16.94 -11.51
N GLU A 44 -1.98 18.21 -11.92
CA GLU A 44 -0.84 19.13 -12.09
C GLU A 44 -0.75 20.01 -10.82
N VAL A 45 0.00 19.52 -9.83
CA VAL A 45 0.04 20.06 -8.45
C VAL A 45 0.40 21.54 -8.39
N ASP A 46 1.44 21.95 -9.14
CA ASP A 46 2.01 23.30 -9.04
C ASP A 46 1.06 24.40 -9.50
N THR A 47 0.16 24.09 -10.45
CA THR A 47 -0.79 25.05 -11.00
C THR A 47 -2.01 25.22 -10.10
N GLU A 48 -2.49 24.12 -9.53
CA GLU A 48 -3.74 24.10 -8.76
C GLU A 48 -3.59 24.70 -7.35
N ILE A 49 -2.41 24.59 -6.72
CA ILE A 49 -2.14 25.16 -5.39
C ILE A 49 -2.34 26.68 -5.37
N ASN A 50 -1.83 27.39 -6.39
CA ASN A 50 -1.94 28.85 -6.48
C ASN A 50 -3.38 29.34 -6.61
N THR A 51 -4.29 28.45 -7.02
CA THR A 51 -5.72 28.78 -7.19
C THR A 51 -6.59 28.29 -6.04
N GLY A 52 -6.02 27.58 -5.06
CA GLY A 52 -6.75 26.98 -3.94
C GLY A 52 -7.65 25.79 -4.33
N ARG A 53 -7.56 25.32 -5.57
CA ARG A 53 -8.37 24.21 -6.11
C ARG A 53 -7.68 22.85 -5.99
N PHE A 54 -6.41 22.82 -5.59
CA PHE A 54 -5.70 21.57 -5.36
C PHE A 54 -6.47 20.69 -4.36
N GLY A 55 -6.82 19.47 -4.78
CA GLY A 55 -7.58 18.52 -3.99
C GLY A 55 -9.09 18.78 -3.85
N MET A 56 -9.65 19.74 -4.60
CA MET A 56 -11.08 20.10 -4.55
C MET A 56 -11.93 19.34 -5.59
N ALA A 57 -11.49 18.16 -6.02
CA ALA A 57 -12.23 17.32 -6.95
C ALA A 57 -13.48 16.73 -6.25
N GLU A 58 -14.64 17.37 -6.48
CA GLU A 58 -15.93 17.01 -5.86
C GLU A 58 -16.28 15.53 -6.03
N GLU A 59 -16.14 14.99 -7.25
CA GLU A 59 -16.52 13.59 -7.52
C GLU A 59 -15.63 12.59 -6.77
N THR A 60 -14.30 12.73 -6.86
CA THR A 60 -13.34 11.86 -6.18
C THR A 60 -13.47 11.95 -4.66
N GLY A 61 -13.54 13.18 -4.12
CA GLY A 61 -13.68 13.43 -2.69
C GLY A 61 -14.96 12.84 -2.12
N ARG A 62 -16.10 13.10 -2.77
CA ARG A 62 -17.39 12.56 -2.33
C ARG A 62 -17.45 11.05 -2.42
N LEU A 63 -17.10 10.46 -3.56
CA LEU A 63 -17.26 9.03 -3.80
C LEU A 63 -16.38 8.17 -2.87
N LEU A 64 -15.13 8.57 -2.65
CA LEU A 64 -14.23 7.84 -1.74
C LEU A 64 -14.69 7.93 -0.29
N ASN A 65 -15.11 9.11 0.18
CA ASN A 65 -15.62 9.26 1.54
C ASN A 65 -16.93 8.48 1.78
N GLU A 66 -17.86 8.49 0.82
CA GLU A 66 -19.08 7.66 0.87
C GLU A 66 -18.74 6.17 0.93
N ALA A 67 -17.76 5.72 0.12
CA ALA A 67 -17.31 4.33 0.10
C ALA A 67 -16.69 3.89 1.43
N ILE A 68 -15.80 4.73 2.00
CA ILE A 68 -15.19 4.51 3.32
C ILE A 68 -16.27 4.40 4.39
N THR A 69 -17.16 5.39 4.45
CA THR A 69 -18.24 5.44 5.46
C THR A 69 -19.15 4.21 5.36
N ARG A 70 -19.55 3.83 4.15
CA ARG A 70 -20.37 2.63 3.92
C ARG A 70 -19.66 1.35 4.34
N GLY A 71 -18.38 1.20 4.02
CA GLY A 71 -17.61 0.00 4.35
C GLY A 71 -17.34 -0.13 5.85
N VAL A 72 -17.01 0.97 6.51
CA VAL A 72 -16.79 0.99 7.97
C VAL A 72 -18.07 0.62 8.72
N ARG A 73 -19.24 1.12 8.29
CA ARG A 73 -20.54 0.70 8.83
C ARG A 73 -20.82 -0.79 8.67
N LYS A 74 -20.21 -1.45 7.68
CA LYS A 74 -20.30 -2.90 7.45
C LYS A 74 -19.26 -3.72 8.23
N GLY A 75 -18.41 -3.10 9.03
CA GLY A 75 -17.36 -3.82 9.78
C GLY A 75 -16.00 -3.90 9.07
N LEU A 76 -15.86 -3.30 7.88
CA LEU A 76 -14.64 -3.40 7.08
C LEU A 76 -13.60 -2.35 7.48
N GLY A 77 -12.33 -2.62 7.17
CA GLY A 77 -11.28 -1.61 7.08
C GLY A 77 -11.35 -0.83 5.75
N ILE A 78 -10.56 0.24 5.59
CA ILE A 78 -10.64 1.12 4.42
C ILE A 78 -10.24 0.39 3.14
N GLY A 79 -9.14 -0.37 3.17
CA GLY A 79 -8.66 -1.10 1.98
C GLY A 79 -9.69 -2.06 1.42
N GLU A 80 -10.26 -2.91 2.27
CA GLU A 80 -11.31 -3.86 1.89
C GLU A 80 -12.62 -3.17 1.47
N ALA A 81 -13.01 -2.11 2.19
CA ALA A 81 -14.19 -1.31 1.85
C ALA A 81 -14.11 -0.75 0.43
N LEU A 82 -12.99 -0.12 0.08
CA LEU A 82 -12.78 0.48 -1.23
C LEU A 82 -12.64 -0.58 -2.32
N GLY A 83 -11.86 -1.64 -2.08
CA GLY A 83 -11.72 -2.73 -3.05
C GLY A 83 -13.05 -3.39 -3.40
N THR A 84 -13.88 -3.64 -2.38
CA THR A 84 -15.22 -4.22 -2.57
C THR A 84 -16.12 -3.28 -3.37
N TRP A 85 -16.11 -2.00 -3.01
CA TRP A 85 -16.91 -0.97 -3.67
C TRP A 85 -16.51 -0.75 -5.13
N ILE A 86 -15.20 -0.79 -5.45
CA ILE A 86 -14.68 -0.72 -6.82
C ILE A 86 -15.12 -1.95 -7.63
N GLU A 87 -14.99 -3.15 -7.07
CA GLU A 87 -15.40 -4.38 -7.79
C GLU A 87 -16.91 -4.47 -8.03
N GLU A 88 -17.73 -4.03 -7.05
CA GLU A 88 -19.19 -3.94 -7.18
C GLU A 88 -19.61 -3.00 -8.33
N ARG A 89 -18.97 -1.84 -8.46
CA ARG A 89 -19.33 -0.81 -9.45
C ARG A 89 -18.87 -1.09 -10.88
N ARG A 90 -17.95 -2.04 -11.08
CA ARG A 90 -17.45 -2.45 -12.41
C ARG A 90 -16.90 -1.30 -13.28
N PHE A 91 -16.11 -0.41 -12.69
CA PHE A 91 -15.48 0.69 -13.44
C PHE A 91 -14.63 0.20 -14.63
N PRO A 92 -14.45 1.01 -15.69
CA PRO A 92 -13.84 0.59 -16.96
C PRO A 92 -12.44 -0.03 -16.80
N ASN A 93 -11.61 0.58 -15.95
CA ASN A 93 -10.20 0.19 -15.79
C ASN A 93 -9.94 -0.62 -14.52
N ARG A 94 -10.98 -1.18 -13.86
CA ARG A 94 -10.84 -1.90 -12.58
C ARG A 94 -9.79 -3.01 -12.54
N LYS A 95 -9.42 -3.58 -13.70
CA LYS A 95 -8.38 -4.62 -13.79
C LYS A 95 -7.00 -4.11 -13.36
N THR A 96 -6.76 -2.79 -13.44
CA THR A 96 -5.51 -2.17 -13.01
C THR A 96 -5.56 -1.68 -11.56
N SER A 97 -6.69 -1.79 -10.87
CA SER A 97 -6.81 -1.39 -9.47
C SER A 97 -6.14 -2.40 -8.55
N LEU A 98 -5.26 -1.92 -7.68
CA LEU A 98 -4.68 -2.71 -6.60
C LEU A 98 -5.75 -3.12 -5.58
N LEU A 99 -6.66 -2.21 -5.26
CA LEU A 99 -7.75 -2.44 -4.30
C LEU A 99 -8.72 -3.51 -4.83
N ALA A 100 -9.15 -3.38 -6.09
CA ALA A 100 -10.06 -4.33 -6.73
C ALA A 100 -9.40 -5.71 -6.89
N ALA A 101 -8.16 -5.75 -7.37
CA ALA A 101 -7.38 -6.98 -7.50
C ALA A 101 -7.20 -7.68 -6.13
N SER A 102 -6.99 -6.92 -5.06
CA SER A 102 -6.85 -7.47 -3.71
C SER A 102 -8.09 -8.23 -3.27
N VAL A 103 -9.28 -7.63 -3.43
CA VAL A 103 -10.55 -8.27 -3.10
C VAL A 103 -10.83 -9.48 -4.00
N ARG A 104 -10.60 -9.33 -5.31
CA ARG A 104 -10.79 -10.43 -6.29
C ARG A 104 -9.91 -11.65 -5.99
N LEU A 105 -8.69 -11.44 -5.49
CA LEU A 105 -7.70 -12.51 -5.24
C LEU A 105 -7.70 -12.99 -3.77
N GLY A 106 -8.46 -12.35 -2.89
CA GLY A 106 -8.44 -12.63 -1.45
C GLY A 106 -7.10 -12.27 -0.81
N ILE A 107 -6.46 -11.19 -1.27
CA ILE A 107 -5.21 -10.65 -0.72
C ILE A 107 -5.59 -9.55 0.29
N PRO A 108 -5.10 -9.61 1.54
CA PRO A 108 -5.31 -8.54 2.50
C PRO A 108 -4.78 -7.20 1.98
N VAL A 109 -5.61 -6.16 2.03
CA VAL A 109 -5.24 -4.79 1.67
C VAL A 109 -5.65 -3.83 2.77
N THR A 110 -4.71 -3.02 3.22
CA THR A 110 -4.89 -2.06 4.32
C THR A 110 -4.49 -0.66 3.88
N VAL A 111 -5.12 0.37 4.47
CA VAL A 111 -4.87 1.78 4.15
C VAL A 111 -4.61 2.53 5.45
N HIS A 112 -3.41 3.09 5.58
CA HIS A 112 -2.95 3.82 6.75
C HIS A 112 -2.99 5.32 6.47
N VAL A 113 -4.09 5.93 6.90
CA VAL A 113 -4.39 7.34 6.66
C VAL A 113 -3.60 8.24 7.60
N ALA A 114 -2.98 9.29 7.04
CA ALA A 114 -2.48 10.42 7.80
C ALA A 114 -3.47 11.58 7.61
N ILE A 115 -4.24 11.89 8.65
CA ILE A 115 -5.32 12.87 8.54
C ILE A 115 -4.75 14.24 8.18
N GLY A 116 -5.36 14.87 7.17
CA GLY A 116 -4.93 16.16 6.62
C GLY A 116 -3.89 16.08 5.49
N THR A 117 -3.37 14.88 5.14
CA THR A 117 -2.42 14.75 4.02
C THR A 117 -3.08 14.49 2.68
N ASP A 118 -4.20 13.76 2.70
CA ASP A 118 -4.88 13.29 1.49
C ASP A 118 -6.02 14.25 1.08
N ILE A 119 -6.18 14.47 -0.23
CA ILE A 119 -7.11 15.48 -0.75
C ILE A 119 -8.57 15.25 -0.35
N ILE A 120 -8.95 14.00 -0.12
CA ILE A 120 -10.31 13.62 0.29
C ILE A 120 -10.66 14.12 1.70
N HIS A 121 -9.69 14.57 2.50
CA HIS A 121 -9.93 15.08 3.84
C HIS A 121 -10.56 16.49 3.88
N MET A 122 -10.40 17.26 2.81
CA MET A 122 -10.95 18.62 2.72
C MET A 122 -12.43 18.62 2.32
N HIS A 123 -12.94 17.47 1.88
CA HIS A 123 -14.29 17.35 1.35
C HIS A 123 -15.36 17.34 2.47
N PRO A 124 -16.49 18.06 2.35
CA PRO A 124 -17.54 18.11 3.39
C PRO A 124 -18.16 16.75 3.75
N ALA A 125 -18.08 15.77 2.84
CA ALA A 125 -18.53 14.40 3.06
C ALA A 125 -17.58 13.56 3.94
N MET A 126 -16.43 14.10 4.36
CA MET A 126 -15.47 13.40 5.20
C MET A 126 -16.04 13.18 6.60
N ASP A 127 -16.10 11.91 7.01
CA ASP A 127 -16.45 11.48 8.36
C ASP A 127 -15.19 11.02 9.10
N GLY A 128 -14.69 11.87 10.00
CA GLY A 128 -13.46 11.59 10.74
C GLY A 128 -13.56 10.37 11.66
N ALA A 129 -14.75 10.06 12.18
CA ALA A 129 -14.96 8.87 12.99
C ALA A 129 -14.88 7.62 12.11
N ALA A 130 -15.49 7.64 10.92
CA ALA A 130 -15.39 6.54 9.97
C ALA A 130 -13.94 6.31 9.50
N VAL A 131 -13.22 7.38 9.13
CA VAL A 131 -11.82 7.29 8.71
C VAL A 131 -10.93 6.75 9.83
N GLY A 132 -11.09 7.27 11.06
CA GLY A 132 -10.34 6.84 12.24
C GLY A 132 -10.58 5.36 12.58
N GLU A 133 -11.84 4.91 12.57
CA GLU A 133 -12.17 3.50 12.82
C GLU A 133 -11.64 2.59 11.69
N GLY A 134 -11.82 3.00 10.44
CA GLY A 134 -11.39 2.24 9.28
C GLY A 134 -9.87 2.02 9.21
N THR A 135 -9.08 3.08 9.40
CA THR A 135 -7.61 3.00 9.41
C THR A 135 -7.09 2.19 10.60
N LEU A 136 -7.80 2.23 11.75
CA LEU A 136 -7.45 1.43 12.92
C LEU A 136 -7.72 -0.07 12.71
N ARG A 137 -8.82 -0.43 12.04
CA ARG A 137 -9.07 -1.82 11.61
C ARG A 137 -8.01 -2.30 10.64
N ASP A 138 -7.66 -1.47 9.66
CA ASP A 138 -6.58 -1.75 8.71
C ASP A 138 -5.24 -1.94 9.41
N PHE A 139 -4.93 -1.17 10.46
CA PHE A 139 -3.76 -1.42 11.30
C PHE A 139 -3.78 -2.80 11.98
N ARG A 140 -4.93 -3.23 12.52
CA ARG A 140 -5.08 -4.55 13.14
C ARG A 140 -4.89 -5.68 12.12
N THR A 141 -5.49 -5.56 10.94
CA THR A 141 -5.30 -6.50 9.83
C THR A 141 -3.83 -6.55 9.40
N PHE A 142 -3.18 -5.40 9.25
CA PHE A 142 -1.76 -5.35 8.89
C PHE A 142 -0.86 -5.96 9.97
N ALA A 143 -1.15 -5.73 11.26
CA ALA A 143 -0.43 -6.37 12.35
C ALA A 143 -0.58 -7.90 12.33
N ALA A 144 -1.76 -8.42 11.99
CA ALA A 144 -1.98 -9.85 11.82
C ALA A 144 -1.17 -10.42 10.64
N VAL A 145 -1.07 -9.70 9.53
CA VAL A 145 -0.18 -10.06 8.40
C VAL A 145 1.27 -10.10 8.85
N VAL A 146 1.74 -9.06 9.56
CA VAL A 146 3.13 -8.97 10.04
C VAL A 146 3.45 -10.07 11.05
N ALA A 147 2.49 -10.54 11.83
CA ALA A 147 2.65 -11.66 12.75
C ALA A 147 2.98 -13.00 12.05
N GLY A 148 2.64 -13.13 10.77
CA GLY A 148 2.99 -14.27 9.92
C GLY A 148 4.23 -14.06 9.04
N LEU A 149 5.00 -12.99 9.25
CA LEU A 149 6.06 -12.56 8.32
C LEU A 149 7.39 -13.33 8.46
N GLU A 150 7.52 -14.29 9.38
CA GLU A 150 8.77 -15.06 9.53
C GLU A 150 9.18 -15.76 8.23
N GLY A 151 10.42 -15.57 7.81
CA GLY A 151 10.92 -16.05 6.51
C GLY A 151 10.39 -15.27 5.30
N GLY A 152 9.55 -14.26 5.53
CA GLY A 152 8.91 -13.43 4.50
C GLY A 152 9.70 -12.18 4.14
N VAL A 153 9.11 -11.40 3.24
CA VAL A 153 9.67 -10.17 2.68
C VAL A 153 8.74 -8.98 2.92
N TYR A 154 9.27 -7.87 3.44
CA TYR A 154 8.59 -6.59 3.50
C TYR A 154 9.28 -5.57 2.59
N VAL A 155 8.54 -4.95 1.69
CA VAL A 155 9.05 -3.90 0.80
C VAL A 155 8.36 -2.58 1.12
N ASN A 156 9.13 -1.62 1.66
CA ASN A 156 8.71 -0.24 1.79
C ASN A 156 9.00 0.50 0.47
N LEU A 157 7.96 0.90 -0.24
CA LEU A 157 8.07 1.47 -1.58
C LEU A 157 7.63 2.94 -1.58
N GLY A 158 8.60 3.85 -1.46
CA GLY A 158 8.37 5.31 -1.57
C GLY A 158 7.71 5.99 -0.36
N SER A 159 7.62 5.33 0.79
CA SER A 159 7.08 5.96 2.00
C SER A 159 8.21 6.36 2.96
N ALA A 160 8.42 7.67 3.11
CA ALA A 160 9.48 8.20 3.96
C ALA A 160 9.12 8.21 5.46
N VAL A 161 7.83 8.15 5.82
CA VAL A 161 7.37 8.30 7.21
C VAL A 161 6.29 7.30 7.59
N ILE A 162 5.11 7.36 6.94
CA ILE A 162 3.91 6.65 7.39
C ILE A 162 4.14 5.14 7.48
N MET A 163 4.55 4.50 6.39
CA MET A 163 4.74 3.05 6.39
C MET A 163 5.92 2.56 7.24
N PRO A 164 7.10 3.23 7.27
CA PRO A 164 8.15 2.90 8.24
C PRO A 164 7.67 2.92 9.70
N GLU A 165 6.85 3.90 10.07
CA GLU A 165 6.31 3.99 11.43
C GLU A 165 5.25 2.90 11.66
N VAL A 166 4.29 2.73 10.76
CA VAL A 166 3.25 1.68 10.87
C VAL A 166 3.87 0.28 10.98
N PHE A 167 4.86 -0.03 10.12
CA PHE A 167 5.53 -1.32 10.09
C PHE A 167 6.24 -1.65 11.40
N VAL A 168 7.02 -0.72 11.95
CA VAL A 168 7.74 -1.00 13.21
C VAL A 168 6.78 -1.20 14.39
N LYS A 169 5.61 -0.54 14.39
CA LYS A 169 4.57 -0.74 15.41
C LYS A 169 3.88 -2.09 15.26
N ALA A 170 3.51 -2.47 14.03
CA ALA A 170 2.96 -3.79 13.73
C ALA A 170 3.94 -4.92 14.12
N LEU A 171 5.22 -4.79 13.78
CA LEU A 171 6.25 -5.76 14.13
C LEU A 171 6.47 -5.85 15.65
N THR A 172 6.45 -4.71 16.35
CA THR A 172 6.56 -4.67 17.81
C THR A 172 5.36 -5.38 18.44
N LEU A 173 4.15 -5.12 17.96
CA LEU A 173 2.93 -5.77 18.45
C LEU A 173 2.96 -7.28 18.20
N ALA A 174 3.32 -7.72 16.99
CA ALA A 174 3.45 -9.14 16.66
C ALA A 174 4.40 -9.87 17.62
N ARG A 175 5.61 -9.31 17.83
CA ARG A 175 6.60 -9.87 18.77
C ARG A 175 6.12 -9.84 20.22
N ASN A 176 5.45 -8.77 20.63
CA ASN A 176 4.89 -8.62 21.98
C ASN A 176 3.81 -9.67 22.27
N LEU A 177 3.03 -10.06 21.28
CA LEU A 177 2.02 -11.12 21.38
C LEU A 177 2.60 -12.55 21.27
N GLY A 178 3.93 -12.69 21.20
CA GLY A 178 4.61 -13.99 21.19
C GLY A 178 4.83 -14.61 19.81
N HIS A 179 4.50 -13.90 18.73
CA HIS A 179 4.80 -14.40 17.39
C HIS A 179 6.31 -14.30 17.09
N THR A 180 6.87 -15.38 16.55
CA THR A 180 8.25 -15.39 16.06
C THR A 180 8.32 -14.63 14.75
N VAL A 181 8.93 -13.45 14.75
CA VAL A 181 9.22 -12.65 13.55
C VAL A 181 10.63 -12.08 13.69
N ASN A 182 11.64 -12.95 13.55
CA ASN A 182 13.05 -12.66 13.76
C ASN A 182 13.85 -12.66 12.45
N ARG A 183 13.54 -13.56 11.50
CA ARG A 183 14.28 -13.68 10.24
C ARG A 183 13.42 -13.24 9.08
N ILE A 184 13.49 -11.94 8.79
CA ILE A 184 12.74 -11.32 7.69
C ILE A 184 13.68 -10.60 6.73
N THR A 185 13.31 -10.54 5.46
CA THR A 185 13.97 -9.68 4.49
C THR A 185 13.19 -8.38 4.38
N THR A 186 13.85 -7.25 4.60
CA THR A 186 13.23 -5.94 4.46
C THR A 186 13.93 -5.14 3.38
N VAL A 187 13.17 -4.48 2.52
CA VAL A 187 13.69 -3.62 1.46
C VAL A 187 13.08 -2.24 1.62
N ASN A 188 13.91 -1.20 1.63
CA ASN A 188 13.44 0.16 1.37
C ASN A 188 13.82 0.56 -0.06
N MET A 189 12.84 1.01 -0.85
CA MET A 189 13.05 1.49 -2.21
C MET A 189 12.54 2.93 -2.34
N ASP A 190 13.46 3.87 -2.57
CA ASP A 190 13.14 5.30 -2.70
C ASP A 190 14.17 6.04 -3.57
N PHE A 191 13.88 7.28 -3.95
CA PHE A 191 14.79 8.10 -4.77
C PHE A 191 15.98 8.59 -3.93
N LEU A 192 15.77 8.74 -2.62
CA LEU A 192 16.73 9.29 -1.69
C LEU A 192 16.81 8.45 -0.41
N PRO A 193 17.95 8.45 0.29
CA PRO A 193 18.06 7.86 1.61
C PRO A 193 17.33 8.74 2.65
N HIS A 194 16.43 8.14 3.41
CA HIS A 194 15.72 8.80 4.50
C HIS A 194 16.02 8.12 5.84
N TYR A 195 16.16 8.93 6.91
CA TYR A 195 16.49 8.45 8.25
C TYR A 195 15.49 7.38 8.76
N ARG A 196 14.19 7.64 8.63
CA ARG A 196 13.14 6.75 9.13
C ARG A 196 13.12 5.40 8.42
N PRO A 197 13.08 5.30 7.08
CA PRO A 197 13.18 4.00 6.41
C PRO A 197 14.49 3.27 6.68
N LEU A 198 15.63 3.97 6.71
CA LEU A 198 16.92 3.35 7.04
C LEU A 198 16.88 2.72 8.44
N THR A 199 16.26 3.39 9.40
CA THR A 199 16.23 2.95 10.79
C THR A 199 15.12 1.92 11.06
N ASN A 200 13.89 2.23 10.64
CA ASN A 200 12.67 1.49 11.00
C ASN A 200 12.26 0.44 9.96
N VAL A 201 12.88 0.41 8.78
CA VAL A 201 12.69 -0.66 7.79
C VAL A 201 13.97 -1.50 7.67
N VAL A 202 15.10 -0.87 7.37
CA VAL A 202 16.33 -1.61 7.00
C VAL A 202 17.07 -2.17 8.22
N ARG A 203 17.26 -1.37 9.28
CA ARG A 203 18.15 -1.73 10.40
C ARG A 203 17.44 -2.43 11.57
N ARG A 204 16.53 -1.75 12.27
CA ARG A 204 15.92 -2.28 13.51
C ARG A 204 15.13 -3.59 13.32
N PRO A 205 14.32 -3.75 12.26
CA PRO A 205 13.51 -4.96 12.08
C PRO A 205 14.33 -6.25 11.98
N THR A 206 15.54 -6.17 11.43
CA THR A 206 16.41 -7.30 11.06
C THR A 206 17.52 -7.58 12.09
N GLN A 207 17.54 -6.89 13.23
CA GLN A 207 18.58 -7.06 14.26
C GLN A 207 18.58 -8.45 14.90
N LYS A 208 17.43 -9.14 14.93
CA LYS A 208 17.31 -10.50 15.47
C LYS A 208 17.58 -11.59 14.42
N GLY A 209 17.87 -11.20 13.18
CA GLY A 209 18.05 -12.10 12.03
C GLY A 209 17.49 -11.53 10.73
N GLY A 210 17.80 -12.19 9.62
CA GLY A 210 17.37 -11.75 8.28
C GLY A 210 18.29 -10.69 7.67
N ALA A 211 17.78 -9.92 6.72
CA ALA A 211 18.57 -8.97 5.94
C ALA A 211 17.78 -7.71 5.58
N GLY A 212 18.42 -6.55 5.76
CA GLY A 212 17.89 -5.25 5.37
C GLY A 212 18.60 -4.70 4.14
N HIS A 213 17.85 -4.28 3.14
CA HIS A 213 18.36 -3.71 1.90
C HIS A 213 17.81 -2.32 1.63
N MET A 214 18.66 -1.45 1.09
CA MET A 214 18.30 -0.13 0.58
C MET A 214 18.52 -0.15 -0.93
N LEU A 215 17.47 0.12 -1.70
CA LEU A 215 17.52 0.30 -3.15
C LEU A 215 17.23 1.77 -3.46
N ILE A 216 18.14 2.43 -4.15
CA ILE A 216 18.02 3.86 -4.48
C ILE A 216 17.83 3.99 -5.99
N GLY A 217 16.73 4.60 -6.41
CA GLY A 217 16.44 4.84 -7.81
C GLY A 217 14.96 5.06 -8.09
N HIS A 218 14.69 5.56 -9.30
CA HIS A 218 13.36 5.84 -9.83
C HIS A 218 12.48 4.58 -9.83
N HIS A 219 11.24 4.67 -9.34
CA HIS A 219 10.35 3.51 -9.14
C HIS A 219 9.93 2.91 -10.48
N GLU A 220 9.72 3.77 -11.47
CA GLU A 220 9.40 3.44 -12.86
C GLU A 220 10.46 2.56 -13.53
N ILE A 221 11.69 2.54 -13.01
CA ILE A 221 12.77 1.66 -13.45
C ILE A 221 12.93 0.48 -12.49
N MET A 222 13.06 0.79 -11.19
CA MET A 222 13.45 -0.19 -10.17
C MET A 222 12.38 -1.26 -9.90
N VAL A 223 11.10 -0.90 -9.92
CA VAL A 223 10.01 -1.86 -9.64
C VAL A 223 9.86 -2.86 -10.77
N PRO A 224 9.80 -2.48 -12.06
CA PRO A 224 9.78 -3.45 -13.15
C PRO A 224 11.01 -4.36 -13.17
N LEU A 225 12.21 -3.82 -12.91
CA LEU A 225 13.44 -4.62 -12.85
C LEU A 225 13.38 -5.63 -11.71
N LEU A 226 13.00 -5.22 -10.50
CA LEU A 226 12.85 -6.13 -9.36
C LEU A 226 11.80 -7.21 -9.65
N ALA A 227 10.66 -6.83 -10.22
CA ALA A 227 9.62 -7.77 -10.61
C ALA A 227 10.14 -8.81 -11.61
N ALA A 228 10.81 -8.37 -12.67
CA ALA A 228 11.40 -9.25 -13.68
C ALA A 228 12.45 -10.19 -13.08
N SER A 229 13.36 -9.69 -12.24
CA SER A 229 14.38 -10.52 -11.58
C SER A 229 13.77 -11.57 -10.65
N VAL A 230 12.73 -11.22 -9.89
CA VAL A 230 12.01 -12.19 -9.04
C VAL A 230 11.35 -13.26 -9.90
N LEU A 231 10.65 -12.87 -10.97
CA LEU A 231 9.99 -13.81 -11.88
C LEU A 231 10.98 -14.75 -12.56
N GLU A 232 12.12 -14.23 -13.02
CA GLU A 232 13.20 -15.03 -13.61
C GLU A 232 13.77 -16.03 -12.61
N ARG A 233 14.00 -15.59 -11.36
CA ARG A 233 14.56 -16.44 -10.31
C ARG A 233 13.62 -17.55 -9.87
N LEU A 234 12.31 -17.29 -9.88
CA LEU A 234 11.26 -18.27 -9.57
C LEU A 234 11.01 -19.25 -10.73
N ARG A 235 11.19 -18.81 -11.99
CA ARG A 235 11.11 -19.68 -13.18
C ARG A 235 12.34 -20.56 -13.33
N SER A 236 13.49 -20.05 -12.93
CA SER A 236 14.74 -20.81 -12.91
C SER A 236 14.62 -21.97 -11.90
N PRO A 237 14.64 -23.23 -12.33
CA PRO A 237 14.62 -24.36 -11.42
C PRO A 237 15.87 -24.27 -10.55
N THR A 238 15.72 -23.96 -9.27
CA THR A 238 16.86 -23.93 -8.36
C THR A 238 17.12 -25.36 -7.89
N GLN A 239 18.16 -25.97 -8.45
CA GLN A 239 18.94 -27.07 -7.87
C GLN A 239 18.22 -28.41 -7.65
N ALA A 240 18.17 -29.23 -8.71
CA ALA A 240 18.86 -30.51 -8.58
C ALA A 240 20.36 -30.21 -8.65
N LYS A 241 21.09 -30.45 -7.55
CA LYS A 241 22.54 -30.25 -7.34
C LYS A 241 23.02 -28.82 -7.06
N ARG A 242 23.29 -28.52 -5.78
CA ARG A 242 24.65 -28.55 -5.21
C ARG A 242 24.58 -28.52 -3.68
#